data_AF-A0A078JVB6-F1
#
_entry.id   AF-A0A078JVB6-F1
#
_cell.length_a   1.000
_cell.length_b   1.000
_cell.length_c   1.000
_cell.angle_alpha   90.00
_cell.angle_beta   90.00
_cell.angle_gamma   90.00
#
_symmetry.space_group_name_H-M   'P 1'
#
loop_
_entity.id
_entity.type
_entity.pdbx_description
1 polymer ?
#
loop_
_entity_poly.entity_id
_entity_poly.type
_entity_poly.pdbx_seq_one_letter_code
_entity_poly.pdbx_strand_id
1 'polypeptide(L)'
;MVLDIKVKLQGLWLRLLKLGSDEDPLSSFEYGTILALIESDAEGIGGSGFIECIREHLKNSDWNGGLTVEQFIAVKELLKMAVSRAASRNDLSTVQYALEVSAEMFKKDANNVSDYVQRHLISIPIWEELRFWEGYFEYLMEQPANDSVNYATLVTARLIIVASHMAGLGLSDTEAWNMIETIAEKQKLGYKLLIKLRGFLSHVQQLRVGYWGASSFKQQSISSGLPSPRPKADASDETQQPSEASGRSWVQSMFSRDTASRANSFSRVRKWVSDNASSG
;
A
#
# COMPACT_ATOMS: atom_id res chain seq x y z
N MET A 1 3.33 4.97 -35.69
CA MET A 1 4.09 4.58 -34.48
C MET A 1 3.25 4.66 -33.22
N VAL A 2 2.81 5.85 -32.76
CA VAL A 2 1.98 5.99 -31.54
C VAL A 2 0.69 5.17 -31.62
N LEU A 3 -0.03 5.26 -32.76
CA LEU A 3 -1.26 4.49 -32.99
C LEU A 3 -1.00 2.97 -33.00
N ASP A 4 0.12 2.53 -33.56
CA ASP A 4 0.49 1.10 -33.63
C ASP A 4 0.80 0.52 -32.24
N ILE A 5 1.46 1.30 -31.38
CA ILE A 5 1.75 0.92 -29.99
C ILE A 5 0.46 0.81 -29.19
N LYS A 6 -0.47 1.77 -29.36
CA LYS A 6 -1.77 1.75 -28.68
C LYS A 6 -2.60 0.52 -29.06
N VAL A 7 -2.74 0.23 -30.36
CA VAL A 7 -3.46 -0.96 -30.85
C VAL A 7 -2.82 -2.25 -30.31
N LYS A 8 -1.49 -2.32 -30.29
CA LYS A 8 -0.76 -3.46 -29.72
C LYS A 8 -1.05 -3.63 -28.22
N LEU A 9 -1.02 -2.54 -27.45
CA LEU A 9 -1.31 -2.55 -26.01
C LEU A 9 -2.75 -2.98 -25.72
N GLN A 10 -3.73 -2.51 -26.51
CA GLN A 10 -5.12 -2.98 -26.41
C GLN A 10 -5.24 -4.49 -26.60
N GLY A 11 -4.59 -5.04 -27.63
CA GLY A 11 -4.58 -6.48 -27.86
C GLY A 11 -3.93 -7.27 -26.73
N LEU A 12 -2.77 -6.80 -26.22
CA LEU A 12 -2.06 -7.45 -25.12
C LEU A 12 -2.86 -7.39 -23.81
N TRP A 13 -3.45 -6.23 -23.50
CA TRP A 13 -4.29 -6.02 -22.32
C TRP A 13 -5.48 -6.98 -22.28
N LEU A 14 -6.23 -7.07 -23.39
CA LEU A 14 -7.39 -7.94 -23.47
C LEU A 14 -7.02 -9.43 -23.39
N ARG A 15 -5.85 -9.82 -23.92
CA ARG A 15 -5.36 -11.20 -23.77
C ARG A 15 -4.91 -11.50 -22.35
N LEU A 16 -4.23 -10.56 -21.69
CA LEU A 16 -3.83 -10.68 -20.28
C LEU A 16 -5.04 -10.93 -19.38
N LEU A 17 -6.15 -10.21 -19.60
CA LEU A 17 -7.39 -10.39 -18.85
C LEU A 17 -8.18 -11.66 -19.21
N LYS A 18 -7.81 -12.33 -20.30
CA LYS A 18 -8.45 -13.58 -20.77
C LYS A 18 -7.62 -14.83 -20.47
N LEU A 19 -6.47 -14.69 -19.82
CA LEU A 19 -5.66 -15.82 -19.38
C LEU A 19 -6.51 -16.75 -18.51
N GLY A 20 -6.31 -18.06 -18.70
CA GLY A 20 -7.03 -19.11 -17.98
C GLY A 20 -6.72 -19.08 -16.49
N SER A 21 -7.55 -19.74 -15.67
CA SER A 21 -7.32 -19.83 -14.21
C SER A 21 -6.02 -20.53 -13.81
N ASP A 22 -5.47 -21.35 -14.71
CA ASP A 22 -4.25 -22.13 -14.48
C ASP A 22 -2.99 -21.45 -15.07
N GLU A 23 -3.15 -20.31 -15.76
CA GLU A 23 -2.06 -19.57 -16.38
C GLU A 23 -1.59 -18.46 -15.44
N ASP A 24 -0.30 -18.43 -15.09
CA ASP A 24 0.28 -17.35 -14.29
C ASP A 24 0.49 -16.08 -15.14
N PRO A 25 -0.25 -15.00 -14.91
CA PRO A 25 -0.15 -13.78 -15.70
C PRO A 25 1.23 -13.13 -15.65
N LEU A 26 1.99 -13.28 -14.56
CA LEU A 26 3.33 -12.70 -14.43
C LEU A 26 4.36 -13.38 -15.35
N SER A 27 4.13 -14.66 -15.66
CA SER A 27 4.96 -15.43 -16.61
C SER A 27 4.51 -15.31 -18.07
N SER A 28 3.35 -14.66 -18.31
CA SER A 28 2.76 -14.57 -19.64
C SER A 28 3.55 -13.68 -20.58
N PHE A 29 3.48 -13.99 -21.88
CA PHE A 29 4.06 -13.16 -22.94
C PHE A 29 3.42 -11.77 -22.97
N GLU A 30 2.10 -11.69 -22.73
CA GLU A 30 1.33 -10.46 -22.65
C GLU A 30 1.90 -9.51 -21.59
N TYR A 31 2.04 -9.99 -20.34
CA TYR A 31 2.58 -9.21 -19.24
C TYR A 31 4.00 -8.74 -19.53
N GLY A 32 4.89 -9.67 -19.93
CA GLY A 32 6.29 -9.34 -20.22
C GLY A 32 6.43 -8.30 -21.32
N THR A 33 5.59 -8.38 -22.36
CA THR A 33 5.60 -7.40 -23.46
C THR A 33 5.08 -6.03 -23.02
N ILE A 34 3.99 -5.97 -22.26
CA ILE A 34 3.46 -4.71 -21.73
C ILE A 34 4.51 -4.07 -20.81
N LEU A 35 5.08 -4.84 -19.89
CA LEU A 35 6.10 -4.36 -18.97
C LEU A 35 7.30 -3.78 -19.72
N ALA A 36 7.84 -4.51 -20.71
CA ALA A 36 8.96 -4.04 -21.51
C ALA A 36 8.65 -2.74 -22.27
N LEU A 37 7.43 -2.59 -22.79
CA LEU A 37 6.95 -1.38 -23.45
C LEU A 37 6.85 -0.19 -22.48
N ILE A 38 6.55 -0.41 -21.20
CA ILE A 38 6.50 0.66 -20.19
C ILE A 38 7.91 1.02 -19.72
N GLU A 39 8.76 0.02 -19.47
CA GLU A 39 10.09 0.19 -18.90
C GLU A 39 11.05 0.86 -19.88
N SER A 40 11.11 0.34 -21.11
CA SER A 40 12.11 0.72 -22.13
C SER A 40 11.77 2.01 -22.88
N ASP A 41 10.62 2.58 -22.59
CA ASP A 41 10.05 3.69 -23.35
C ASP A 41 10.53 5.06 -22.81
N ALA A 42 11.42 5.66 -23.60
CA ALA A 42 12.01 6.96 -23.31
C ALA A 42 11.00 8.11 -23.43
N GLU A 43 10.05 8.01 -24.37
CA GLU A 43 9.09 9.07 -24.68
C GLU A 43 7.81 8.99 -23.83
N GLY A 44 7.57 7.85 -23.17
CA GLY A 44 6.40 7.65 -22.32
C GLY A 44 5.14 7.18 -23.06
N ILE A 45 5.24 6.87 -24.36
CA ILE A 45 4.15 6.37 -25.21
C ILE A 45 3.61 5.02 -24.72
N GLY A 46 4.46 4.08 -24.33
CA GLY A 46 4.07 2.77 -23.82
C GLY A 46 3.34 2.87 -22.49
N GLY A 47 3.83 3.70 -21.56
CA GLY A 47 3.17 3.97 -20.29
C GLY A 47 1.82 4.66 -20.45
N SER A 48 1.80 5.80 -21.14
CA SER A 48 0.56 6.57 -21.40
C SER A 48 -0.46 5.77 -22.20
N GLY A 49 -0.03 5.06 -23.24
CA GLY A 49 -0.89 4.18 -24.04
C GLY A 49 -1.47 3.02 -23.26
N PHE A 50 -0.73 2.47 -22.28
CA PHE A 50 -1.25 1.42 -21.40
C PHE A 50 -2.37 1.95 -20.49
N ILE A 51 -2.15 3.12 -19.87
CA ILE A 51 -3.17 3.76 -19.03
C ILE A 51 -4.41 4.13 -19.85
N GLU A 52 -4.22 4.69 -21.05
CA GLU A 52 -5.32 5.04 -21.94
C GLU A 52 -6.12 3.80 -22.36
N CYS A 53 -5.45 2.69 -22.68
CA CYS A 53 -6.09 1.41 -22.98
C CYS A 53 -7.01 0.94 -21.85
N ILE A 54 -6.53 0.99 -20.59
CA ILE A 54 -7.36 0.62 -19.43
C ILE A 54 -8.56 1.57 -19.31
N ARG A 55 -8.33 2.87 -19.45
CA ARG A 55 -9.36 3.91 -19.34
C ARG A 55 -10.45 3.73 -20.39
N GLU A 56 -10.08 3.41 -21.63
CA GLU A 56 -11.02 3.11 -22.71
C GLU A 56 -11.79 1.82 -22.43
N HIS A 57 -11.14 0.78 -21.92
CA HIS A 57 -11.80 -0.47 -21.58
C HIS A 57 -12.86 -0.27 -20.49
N LEU A 58 -12.54 0.47 -19.42
CA LEU A 58 -13.49 0.80 -18.35
C LEU A 58 -14.68 1.65 -18.84
N LYS A 59 -14.47 2.53 -19.82
CA LYS A 59 -15.53 3.43 -20.34
C LYS A 59 -16.41 2.80 -21.41
N ASN A 60 -15.82 2.00 -22.28
CA ASN A 60 -16.45 1.55 -23.53
C ASN A 60 -16.88 0.08 -23.51
N SER A 61 -16.69 -0.62 -22.39
CA SER A 61 -17.12 -2.01 -22.22
C SER A 61 -18.00 -2.17 -20.99
N ASP A 62 -18.69 -3.31 -20.89
CA ASP A 62 -19.44 -3.69 -19.69
C ASP A 62 -18.53 -4.23 -18.56
N TRP A 63 -17.21 -4.07 -18.67
CA TRP A 63 -16.27 -4.52 -17.65
C TRP A 63 -16.31 -3.60 -16.43
N ASN A 64 -16.66 -4.18 -15.28
CA ASN A 64 -16.82 -3.47 -14.02
C ASN A 64 -15.51 -3.28 -13.23
N GLY A 65 -14.35 -3.54 -13.82
CA GLY A 65 -13.05 -3.45 -13.16
C GLY A 65 -12.68 -4.66 -12.27
N GLY A 66 -13.52 -5.70 -12.22
CA GLY A 66 -13.22 -6.91 -11.47
C GLY A 66 -12.07 -7.73 -12.06
N LEU A 67 -11.15 -8.16 -11.20
CA LEU A 67 -9.95 -8.95 -11.53
C LEU A 67 -9.91 -10.23 -10.69
N THR A 68 -9.33 -11.31 -11.25
CA THR A 68 -8.90 -12.47 -10.44
C THR A 68 -7.72 -12.08 -9.54
N VAL A 69 -7.34 -12.95 -8.59
CA VAL A 69 -6.21 -12.67 -7.69
C VAL A 69 -4.90 -12.53 -8.47
N GLU A 70 -4.69 -13.39 -9.46
CA GLU A 70 -3.50 -13.45 -10.29
C GLU A 70 -3.44 -12.24 -11.23
N GLN A 71 -4.56 -11.91 -11.87
CA GLN A 71 -4.68 -10.70 -12.70
C GLN A 71 -4.44 -9.44 -11.88
N PHE A 72 -4.99 -9.38 -10.66
CA PHE A 72 -4.79 -8.24 -9.76
C PHE A 72 -3.31 -8.00 -9.46
N ILE A 73 -2.55 -9.06 -9.20
CA ILE A 73 -1.11 -8.93 -8.94
C ILE A 73 -0.39 -8.37 -10.18
N ALA A 74 -0.65 -8.91 -11.36
CA ALA A 74 -0.03 -8.45 -12.60
C ALA A 74 -0.40 -6.99 -12.94
N VAL A 75 -1.69 -6.64 -12.92
CA VAL A 75 -2.18 -5.28 -13.19
C VAL A 75 -1.58 -4.27 -12.21
N LYS A 76 -1.51 -4.64 -10.93
CA LYS A 76 -0.92 -3.81 -9.87
C LYS A 76 0.56 -3.53 -10.13
N GLU A 77 1.37 -4.53 -10.50
CA GLU A 77 2.79 -4.31 -10.81
C GLU A 77 2.99 -3.48 -12.09
N LEU A 78 2.19 -3.72 -13.14
CA LEU A 78 2.22 -2.90 -14.36
C LEU A 78 1.86 -1.43 -14.08
N LEU A 79 0.81 -1.19 -13.30
CA LEU A 79 0.42 0.17 -12.91
C LEU A 79 1.48 0.84 -12.05
N LYS A 80 2.07 0.11 -11.10
CA LYS A 80 3.16 0.63 -10.27
C LYS A 80 4.33 1.08 -11.14
N MET A 81 4.74 0.26 -12.12
CA MET A 81 5.78 0.62 -13.07
C MET A 81 5.39 1.83 -13.92
N ALA A 82 4.19 1.84 -14.50
CA ALA A 82 3.70 2.93 -15.34
C ALA A 82 3.70 4.27 -14.61
N VAL A 83 3.17 4.29 -13.38
CA VAL A 83 3.14 5.51 -12.55
C VAL A 83 4.55 5.94 -12.17
N SER A 84 5.42 5.04 -11.72
CA SER A 84 6.80 5.39 -11.37
C SER A 84 7.57 5.99 -12.55
N ARG A 85 7.41 5.42 -13.75
CA ARG A 85 8.06 5.95 -14.96
C ARG A 85 7.47 7.29 -15.39
N ALA A 86 6.14 7.44 -15.36
CA ALA A 86 5.48 8.71 -15.67
C ALA A 86 5.90 9.83 -14.71
N ALA A 87 5.91 9.55 -13.39
CA ALA A 87 6.38 10.48 -12.37
C ALA A 87 7.84 10.88 -12.59
N SER A 88 8.73 9.92 -12.89
CA SER A 88 10.16 10.21 -13.18
C SER A 88 10.37 11.14 -14.38
N ARG A 89 9.42 11.16 -15.33
CA ARG A 89 9.43 12.03 -16.51
C ARG A 89 8.62 13.32 -16.31
N ASN A 90 8.04 13.52 -15.14
CA ASN A 90 7.11 14.62 -14.86
C ASN A 90 5.89 14.64 -15.80
N ASP A 91 5.46 13.47 -16.30
CA ASP A 91 4.22 13.31 -17.06
C ASP A 91 3.04 13.16 -16.07
N LEU A 92 2.61 14.30 -15.54
CA LEU A 92 1.56 14.35 -14.52
C LEU A 92 0.20 13.90 -15.09
N SER A 93 -0.05 14.08 -16.38
CA SER A 93 -1.31 13.66 -17.01
C SER A 93 -1.50 12.14 -16.98
N THR A 94 -0.45 11.38 -17.28
CA THR A 94 -0.46 9.92 -17.17
C THR A 94 -0.59 9.47 -15.73
N VAL A 95 0.08 10.14 -14.78
CA VAL A 95 -0.07 9.85 -13.34
C VAL A 95 -1.50 10.07 -12.86
N GLN A 96 -2.15 11.16 -13.27
CA GLN A 96 -3.55 11.46 -12.95
C GLN A 96 -4.50 10.38 -13.51
N TYR A 97 -4.35 10.00 -14.77
CA TYR A 97 -5.20 8.95 -15.35
C TYR A 97 -4.95 7.59 -14.70
N ALA A 98 -3.71 7.28 -14.34
CA ALA A 98 -3.38 6.07 -13.61
C ALA A 98 -4.02 6.05 -12.21
N LEU A 99 -4.06 7.20 -11.52
CA LEU A 99 -4.76 7.35 -10.25
C LEU A 99 -6.25 7.01 -10.39
N GLU A 100 -6.91 7.56 -11.41
CA GLU A 100 -8.34 7.30 -11.69
C GLU A 100 -8.60 5.82 -11.98
N VAL A 101 -7.91 5.22 -12.95
CA VAL A 101 -8.18 3.82 -13.33
C VAL A 101 -7.82 2.82 -12.23
N SER A 102 -6.80 3.12 -11.41
CA SER A 102 -6.43 2.25 -10.28
C SER A 102 -7.50 2.20 -9.19
N ALA A 103 -8.35 3.23 -9.09
CA ALA A 103 -9.47 3.30 -8.15
C ALA A 103 -10.72 2.55 -8.63
N GLU A 104 -10.75 2.10 -9.89
CA GLU A 104 -11.87 1.35 -10.48
C GLU A 104 -11.58 -0.15 -10.58
N MET A 105 -10.31 -0.54 -10.59
CA MET A 105 -9.90 -1.95 -10.72
C MET A 105 -9.72 -2.61 -9.35
N PHE A 106 -10.35 -3.76 -9.14
CA PHE A 106 -10.32 -4.45 -7.85
C PHE A 106 -10.36 -5.97 -7.97
N LYS A 107 -9.87 -6.65 -6.92
CA LYS A 107 -10.22 -8.04 -6.63
C LYS A 107 -11.16 -8.11 -5.43
N LYS A 108 -11.93 -9.18 -5.32
CA LYS A 108 -12.66 -9.50 -4.08
C LYS A 108 -11.77 -10.31 -3.14
N ASP A 109 -11.79 -9.98 -1.86
CA ASP A 109 -11.17 -10.82 -0.84
C ASP A 109 -12.11 -11.95 -0.38
N ALA A 110 -11.65 -12.75 0.60
CA ALA A 110 -12.43 -13.86 1.15
C ALA A 110 -13.77 -13.44 1.80
N ASN A 111 -13.92 -12.17 2.16
CA ASN A 111 -15.14 -11.60 2.75
C ASN A 111 -15.98 -10.81 1.72
N ASN A 112 -15.68 -10.94 0.43
CA ASN A 112 -16.34 -10.25 -0.67
C ASN A 112 -16.20 -8.71 -0.64
N VAL A 113 -15.16 -8.20 0.02
CA VAL A 113 -14.83 -6.77 0.01
C VAL A 113 -13.88 -6.46 -1.14
N SER A 114 -14.12 -5.34 -1.81
CA SER A 114 -13.31 -4.89 -2.94
C SER A 114 -11.97 -4.35 -2.45
N ASP A 115 -10.89 -4.98 -2.89
CA ASP A 115 -9.53 -4.53 -2.72
C ASP A 115 -9.07 -3.86 -4.02
N TYR A 116 -9.03 -2.54 -4.03
CA TYR A 116 -8.69 -1.75 -5.20
C TYR A 116 -7.18 -1.67 -5.43
N VAL A 117 -6.76 -1.66 -6.70
CA VAL A 117 -5.34 -1.55 -7.06
C VAL A 117 -4.71 -0.27 -6.48
N GLN A 118 -5.46 0.83 -6.45
CA GLN A 118 -5.03 2.13 -5.92
C GLN A 118 -4.35 2.02 -4.54
N ARG A 119 -4.90 1.20 -3.63
CA ARG A 119 -4.40 1.03 -2.26
C ARG A 119 -2.96 0.52 -2.19
N HIS A 120 -2.52 -0.18 -3.23
CA HIS A 120 -1.20 -0.79 -3.31
C HIS A 120 -0.16 0.12 -3.98
N LEU A 121 -0.57 1.31 -4.44
CA LEU A 121 0.30 2.26 -5.11
C LEU A 121 0.93 3.28 -4.15
N ILE A 122 0.61 3.24 -2.85
CA ILE A 122 1.08 4.21 -1.83
C ILE A 122 2.59 4.38 -1.77
N SER A 123 3.36 3.36 -2.16
CA SER A 123 4.82 3.40 -2.12
C SER A 123 5.45 4.37 -3.12
N ILE A 124 4.67 4.96 -4.03
CA ILE A 124 5.20 5.87 -5.05
C ILE A 124 5.24 7.31 -4.48
N PRO A 125 6.42 7.98 -4.46
CA PRO A 125 6.58 9.26 -3.77
C PRO A 125 5.73 10.42 -4.30
N ILE A 126 5.30 10.38 -5.57
CA ILE A 126 4.52 11.45 -6.21
C ILE A 126 3.24 11.80 -5.44
N TRP A 127 2.68 10.85 -4.68
CA TRP A 127 1.49 11.06 -3.87
C TRP A 127 1.72 11.96 -2.66
N GLU A 128 2.97 12.20 -2.27
CA GLU A 128 3.31 13.10 -1.15
C GLU A 128 3.49 14.55 -1.61
N GLU A 129 3.49 14.80 -2.92
CA GLU A 129 3.73 16.10 -3.48
C GLU A 129 2.43 16.92 -3.57
N LEU A 130 2.34 18.01 -2.79
CA LEU A 130 1.22 18.95 -2.87
C LEU A 130 0.97 19.44 -4.30
N ARG A 131 2.04 19.66 -5.08
CA ARG A 131 1.96 20.12 -6.47
C ARG A 131 1.19 19.16 -7.37
N PHE A 132 1.33 17.85 -7.16
CA PHE A 132 0.55 16.86 -7.90
C PHE A 132 -0.94 17.01 -7.61
N TRP A 133 -1.31 17.14 -6.34
CA TRP A 133 -2.70 17.26 -5.90
C TRP A 133 -3.36 18.58 -6.31
N GLU A 134 -2.60 19.67 -6.30
CA GLU A 134 -3.04 20.96 -6.86
C GLU A 134 -3.35 20.83 -8.35
N GLY A 135 -2.42 20.25 -9.13
CA GLY A 135 -2.64 20.02 -10.56
C GLY A 135 -3.80 19.06 -10.84
N TYR A 136 -4.01 18.03 -10.02
CA TYR A 136 -5.16 17.14 -10.15
C TYR A 136 -6.49 17.85 -9.82
N PHE A 137 -6.50 18.71 -8.80
CA PHE A 137 -7.67 19.53 -8.49
C PHE A 137 -7.99 20.51 -9.62
N GLU A 138 -6.99 21.18 -10.19
CA GLU A 138 -7.16 22.06 -11.35
C GLU A 138 -7.74 21.31 -12.54
N TYR A 139 -7.21 20.13 -12.86
CA TYR A 139 -7.77 19.24 -13.88
C TYR A 139 -9.25 18.93 -13.64
N LEU A 140 -9.63 18.60 -12.39
CA LEU A 140 -11.03 18.34 -12.03
C LEU A 140 -11.92 19.59 -12.18
N MET A 141 -11.37 20.79 -11.99
CA MET A 141 -12.08 22.05 -12.18
C MET A 141 -12.30 22.39 -13.65
N GLU A 142 -11.42 21.93 -14.55
CA GLU A 142 -11.57 22.07 -16.01
C GLU A 142 -12.60 21.10 -16.60
N GLN A 143 -12.95 20.03 -15.88
CA GLN A 143 -13.96 19.09 -16.35
C GLN A 143 -15.35 19.74 -16.41
N PRO A 144 -16.19 19.39 -17.41
CA PRO A 144 -17.54 19.92 -17.54
C PRO A 144 -18.34 19.77 -16.24
N ALA A 145 -19.00 20.86 -15.84
CA ALA A 145 -19.94 20.89 -14.73
C ALA A 145 -21.30 21.38 -15.25
N ASN A 146 -22.36 21.07 -14.51
CA ASN A 146 -23.68 21.61 -14.81
C ASN A 146 -23.69 23.12 -14.50
N ASP A 147 -24.12 23.94 -15.46
CA ASP A 147 -24.11 25.42 -15.40
C ASP A 147 -24.83 25.99 -14.18
N SER A 148 -25.74 25.22 -13.58
CA SER A 148 -26.53 25.61 -12.40
C SER A 148 -25.84 25.39 -11.05
N VAL A 149 -24.68 24.71 -11.01
CA VAL A 149 -23.98 24.41 -9.75
C VAL A 149 -23.18 25.62 -9.31
N ASN A 150 -23.44 26.11 -8.09
CA ASN A 150 -22.64 27.21 -7.56
C ASN A 150 -21.18 26.79 -7.33
N TYR A 151 -20.26 27.75 -7.48
CA TYR A 151 -18.82 27.51 -7.40
C TYR A 151 -18.38 26.81 -6.11
N ALA A 152 -18.90 27.22 -4.95
CA ALA A 152 -18.52 26.62 -3.67
C ALA A 152 -18.92 25.13 -3.59
N THR A 153 -20.07 24.76 -4.16
CA THR A 153 -20.54 23.37 -4.25
C THR A 153 -19.67 22.57 -5.22
N LEU A 154 -19.31 23.17 -6.37
CA LEU A 154 -18.40 22.55 -7.34
C LEU A 154 -17.02 22.27 -6.72
N VAL A 155 -16.39 23.28 -6.10
CA VAL A 155 -15.10 23.14 -5.41
C VAL A 155 -15.17 22.07 -4.33
N THR A 156 -16.22 22.08 -3.50
CA THR A 156 -16.40 21.06 -2.45
C THR A 156 -16.51 19.67 -3.05
N ALA A 157 -17.27 19.49 -4.13
CA ALA A 157 -17.41 18.20 -4.80
C ALA A 157 -16.07 17.71 -5.40
N ARG A 158 -15.28 18.60 -6.01
CA ARG A 158 -13.95 18.23 -6.53
C ARG A 158 -12.97 17.89 -5.42
N LEU A 159 -12.98 18.63 -4.31
CA LEU A 159 -12.15 18.30 -3.13
C LEU A 159 -12.56 16.97 -2.47
N ILE A 160 -13.83 16.59 -2.51
CA ILE A 160 -14.30 15.26 -2.07
C ILE A 160 -13.67 14.16 -2.93
N ILE A 161 -13.56 14.35 -4.26
CA ILE A 161 -12.89 13.40 -5.15
C ILE A 161 -11.41 13.28 -4.78
N VAL A 162 -10.71 14.42 -4.63
CA VAL A 162 -9.29 14.45 -4.19
C VAL A 162 -9.11 13.71 -2.86
N ALA A 163 -9.95 14.01 -1.86
CA ALA A 163 -9.91 13.39 -0.55
C ALA A 163 -10.15 11.86 -0.61
N SER A 164 -11.06 11.42 -1.48
CA SER A 164 -11.34 10.00 -1.71
C SER A 164 -10.12 9.29 -2.27
N HIS A 165 -9.44 9.87 -3.26
CA HIS A 165 -8.22 9.26 -3.80
C HIS A 165 -7.06 9.24 -2.79
N MET A 166 -6.86 10.32 -2.01
CA MET A 166 -5.85 10.33 -0.96
C MET A 166 -6.11 9.24 0.09
N ALA A 167 -7.36 9.07 0.51
CA ALA A 167 -7.75 8.02 1.45
C ALA A 167 -7.62 6.61 0.84
N GLY A 168 -7.97 6.44 -0.44
CA GLY A 168 -7.86 5.18 -1.19
C GLY A 168 -6.43 4.72 -1.42
N LEU A 169 -5.52 5.66 -1.75
CA LEU A 169 -4.07 5.41 -1.74
C LEU A 169 -3.58 5.06 -0.33
N GLY A 170 -4.17 5.67 0.68
CA GLY A 170 -3.84 5.38 2.07
C GLY A 170 -2.88 6.37 2.71
N LEU A 171 -2.88 7.63 2.25
CA LEU A 171 -2.24 8.75 2.95
C LEU A 171 -2.77 8.86 4.38
N SER A 172 -1.95 9.40 5.30
CA SER A 172 -2.38 9.64 6.68
C SER A 172 -3.41 10.77 6.77
N ASP A 173 -4.23 10.79 7.83
CA ASP A 173 -5.26 11.83 8.08
C ASP A 173 -4.66 13.22 8.08
N THR A 174 -3.53 13.37 8.77
CA THR A 174 -2.83 14.65 8.90
C THR A 174 -2.24 15.11 7.58
N GLU A 175 -1.52 14.23 6.85
CA GLU A 175 -0.91 14.61 5.56
C GLU A 175 -1.98 14.98 4.52
N ALA A 176 -3.01 14.13 4.38
CA ALA A 176 -4.10 14.39 3.44
C ALA A 176 -4.85 15.68 3.80
N TRP A 177 -5.17 15.89 5.09
CA TRP A 177 -5.88 17.09 5.52
C TRP A 177 -5.08 18.36 5.23
N ASN A 178 -3.78 18.39 5.54
CA ASN A 178 -2.94 19.55 5.29
C ASN A 178 -2.95 19.96 3.81
N MET A 179 -2.88 18.99 2.90
CA MET A 179 -2.94 19.27 1.46
C MET A 179 -4.32 19.76 1.03
N ILE A 180 -5.38 19.09 1.48
CA ILE A 180 -6.77 19.47 1.18
C ILE A 180 -7.10 20.87 1.69
N GLU A 181 -6.73 21.19 2.93
CA GLU A 181 -6.93 22.50 3.55
C GLU A 181 -6.20 23.59 2.76
N THR A 182 -4.94 23.34 2.39
CA THR A 182 -4.16 24.28 1.56
C THR A 182 -4.85 24.57 0.22
N ILE A 183 -5.35 23.54 -0.48
CA ILE A 183 -6.08 23.72 -1.74
C ILE A 183 -7.40 24.48 -1.50
N ALA A 184 -8.15 24.11 -0.46
CA ALA A 184 -9.43 24.73 -0.13
C ALA A 184 -9.31 26.22 0.23
N GLU A 185 -8.25 26.61 0.94
CA GLU A 185 -7.94 28.00 1.28
C GLU A 185 -7.65 28.83 0.03
N LYS A 186 -6.88 28.29 -0.93
CA LYS A 186 -6.63 28.95 -2.22
C LYS A 186 -7.92 29.23 -2.99
N GLN A 187 -8.91 28.34 -2.88
CA GLN A 187 -10.25 28.52 -3.48
C GLN A 187 -11.21 29.36 -2.62
N LYS A 188 -10.74 29.91 -1.48
CA LYS A 188 -11.52 30.73 -0.54
C LYS A 188 -12.78 30.02 -0.03
N LEU A 189 -12.68 28.72 0.24
CA LEU A 189 -13.79 27.92 0.71
C LEU A 189 -14.19 28.34 2.14
N GLY A 190 -15.49 28.59 2.38
CA GLY A 190 -15.97 29.00 3.70
C GLY A 190 -15.88 27.89 4.76
N TYR A 191 -15.68 28.27 6.03
CA TYR A 191 -15.50 27.35 7.18
C TYR A 191 -16.56 26.25 7.29
N LYS A 192 -17.83 26.56 6.98
CA LYS A 192 -18.92 25.57 7.02
C LYS A 192 -18.68 24.39 6.06
N LEU A 193 -18.09 24.65 4.89
CA LEU A 193 -17.77 23.62 3.91
C LEU A 193 -16.46 22.91 4.25
N LEU A 194 -15.46 23.63 4.78
CA LEU A 194 -14.24 23.03 5.33
C LEU A 194 -14.53 22.00 6.42
N ILE A 195 -15.42 22.32 7.38
CA ILE A 195 -15.81 21.38 8.45
C ILE A 195 -16.45 20.11 7.86
N LYS A 196 -17.31 20.26 6.83
CA LYS A 196 -17.90 19.10 6.14
C LYS A 196 -16.84 18.25 5.46
N LEU A 197 -15.89 18.88 4.78
CA LEU A 197 -14.80 18.20 4.09
C LEU A 197 -13.88 17.45 5.08
N ARG A 198 -13.58 18.07 6.23
CA ARG A 198 -12.83 17.43 7.32
C ARG A 198 -13.54 16.18 7.84
N GLY A 199 -14.84 16.29 8.09
CA GLY A 199 -15.67 15.18 8.54
C GLY A 199 -15.73 14.04 7.51
N PHE A 200 -15.86 14.38 6.22
CA PHE A 200 -15.82 13.41 5.12
C PHE A 200 -14.49 12.66 5.09
N LEU A 201 -13.36 13.37 5.07
CA LEU A 201 -12.03 12.76 5.04
C LEU A 201 -11.83 11.82 6.23
N SER A 202 -12.16 12.28 7.45
CA SER A 202 -12.04 11.47 8.66
C SER A 202 -12.86 10.18 8.57
N HIS A 203 -14.09 10.27 8.07
CA HIS A 203 -14.98 9.13 7.91
C HIS A 203 -14.42 8.08 6.93
N VAL A 204 -14.00 8.51 5.74
CA VAL A 204 -13.46 7.58 4.72
C VAL A 204 -12.15 6.95 5.21
N GLN A 205 -11.30 7.71 5.92
CA GLN A 205 -10.09 7.16 6.50
C GLN A 205 -10.36 6.13 7.59
N GLN A 206 -11.33 6.36 8.48
CA GLN A 206 -11.73 5.40 9.49
C GLN A 206 -12.24 4.09 8.87
N LEU A 207 -13.07 4.18 7.82
CA LEU A 207 -13.54 2.99 7.09
C LEU A 207 -12.36 2.20 6.50
N ARG A 208 -11.44 2.90 5.84
CA ARG A 208 -10.25 2.28 5.23
C ARG A 208 -9.38 1.61 6.30
N VAL A 209 -9.06 2.29 7.39
CA VAL A 209 -8.21 1.76 8.47
C VAL A 209 -8.92 0.62 9.21
N GLY A 210 -10.22 0.73 9.43
CA GLY A 210 -11.01 -0.32 10.08
C GLY A 210 -11.00 -1.65 9.30
N TYR A 211 -10.96 -1.59 7.98
CA TYR A 211 -10.96 -2.78 7.14
C TYR A 211 -9.56 -3.28 6.76
N TRP A 212 -8.70 -2.38 6.29
CA TRP A 212 -7.38 -2.74 5.72
C TRP A 212 -6.20 -2.49 6.69
N GLY A 213 -6.47 -1.91 7.86
CA GLY A 213 -5.43 -1.46 8.79
C GLY A 213 -4.76 -0.15 8.37
N ALA A 214 -3.85 0.31 9.23
CA ALA A 214 -2.98 1.44 8.91
C ALA A 214 -1.96 1.03 7.83
N SER A 215 -1.62 1.95 6.93
CA SER A 215 -0.60 1.70 5.90
C SER A 215 0.76 1.46 6.57
N SER A 216 1.32 0.24 6.44
CA SER A 216 2.59 -0.14 7.11
C SER A 216 3.82 0.59 6.59
N PHE A 217 3.75 1.27 5.44
CA PHE A 217 4.92 1.88 4.78
C PHE A 217 5.60 2.99 5.59
N LYS A 218 4.94 3.54 6.62
CA LYS A 218 5.48 4.58 7.51
C LYS A 218 5.55 4.20 8.99
N GLN A 219 5.28 2.95 9.37
CA GLN A 219 5.30 2.53 10.78
C GLN A 219 6.71 2.28 11.37
N GLN A 220 7.80 2.51 10.63
CA GLN A 220 9.15 2.31 11.15
C GLN A 220 9.73 3.47 11.99
N SER A 221 8.99 4.55 12.25
CA SER A 221 9.59 5.74 12.88
C SER A 221 8.77 6.42 13.98
N ILE A 222 7.82 5.74 14.63
CA ILE A 222 7.26 6.22 15.90
C ILE A 222 6.99 5.05 16.85
N SER A 223 8.02 4.57 17.54
CA SER A 223 7.83 3.89 18.82
C SER A 223 7.62 4.95 19.91
N SER A 224 6.49 5.64 19.90
CA SER A 224 6.04 6.43 21.06
C SER A 224 5.34 5.47 22.02
N GLY A 225 6.16 4.75 22.79
CA GLY A 225 5.68 3.93 23.90
C GLY A 225 5.02 4.81 24.95
N LEU A 226 3.69 4.94 24.88
CA LEU A 226 2.89 5.38 26.02
C LEU A 226 2.69 4.16 26.95
N PRO A 227 3.16 4.22 28.21
CA PRO A 227 2.91 3.14 29.15
C PRO A 227 1.40 3.07 29.45
N SER A 228 0.82 1.88 29.26
CA SER A 228 -0.53 1.55 29.69
C SER A 228 -0.64 1.73 31.21
N PRO A 229 -1.67 2.43 31.74
CA PRO A 229 -1.86 2.55 33.18
C PRO A 229 -2.42 1.22 33.70
N ARG A 230 -1.55 0.37 34.25
CA ARG A 230 -1.99 -0.77 35.06
C ARG A 230 -2.49 -0.28 36.43
N PRO A 231 -3.58 -0.84 36.96
CA PRO A 231 -4.06 -0.52 38.29
C PRO A 231 -3.07 -1.04 39.35
N LYS A 232 -2.81 -0.20 40.37
CA LYS A 232 -1.98 -0.51 41.54
C LYS A 232 -2.56 -1.72 42.27
N ALA A 233 -1.73 -2.75 42.46
CA ALA A 233 -1.93 -3.76 43.49
C ALA A 233 -0.96 -3.45 44.63
N ASP A 234 -1.49 -3.46 45.85
CA ASP A 234 -0.84 -3.06 47.08
C ASP A 234 0.29 -4.00 47.55
N ALA A 235 1.19 -3.38 48.30
CA ALA A 235 1.97 -3.89 49.42
C ALA A 235 3.15 -4.88 49.19
N SER A 236 4.29 -4.40 49.70
CA SER A 236 5.39 -5.08 50.39
C SER A 236 6.73 -5.33 49.68
N ASP A 237 7.73 -4.74 50.33
CA ASP A 237 9.16 -4.97 50.43
C ASP A 237 10.17 -4.38 49.41
N GLU A 238 10.99 -3.50 50.00
CA GLU A 238 12.23 -2.92 49.50
C GLU A 238 13.28 -4.02 49.28
N THR A 239 13.97 -4.02 48.13
CA THR A 239 15.43 -3.75 48.07
C THR A 239 15.97 -3.77 46.64
N GLN A 240 16.73 -2.71 46.33
CA GLN A 240 17.88 -2.64 45.41
C GLN A 240 17.65 -2.65 43.88
N GLN A 241 17.98 -1.49 43.29
CA GLN A 241 18.58 -1.28 41.97
C GLN A 241 20.04 -0.79 42.18
N PRO A 242 20.94 -0.64 41.17
CA PRO A 242 20.75 -0.79 39.71
C PRO A 242 21.92 -1.50 38.96
N SER A 243 21.72 -1.90 37.70
CA SER A 243 22.55 -1.43 36.56
C SER A 243 22.03 -1.96 35.21
N GLU A 244 22.21 -1.12 34.19
CA GLU A 244 21.83 -1.28 32.79
C GLU A 244 22.46 -2.50 32.09
N ALA A 245 21.72 -3.18 31.21
CA ALA A 245 22.28 -3.76 29.99
C ALA A 245 21.18 -3.99 28.94
N SER A 246 21.30 -3.18 27.89
CA SER A 246 20.60 -3.27 26.63
C SER A 246 20.88 -4.59 25.90
N GLY A 247 19.83 -5.16 25.30
CA GLY A 247 19.96 -5.85 24.01
C GLY A 247 20.18 -7.36 24.01
N ARG A 248 19.15 -8.06 23.49
CA ARG A 248 19.24 -9.30 22.71
C ARG A 248 19.59 -10.59 23.48
N SER A 249 18.57 -11.34 23.93
CA SER A 249 18.65 -12.82 23.88
C SER A 249 17.29 -13.50 24.09
N TRP A 250 16.53 -13.68 23.01
CA TRP A 250 15.44 -14.67 22.97
C TRP A 250 15.92 -16.03 22.42
N VAL A 251 17.21 -16.17 22.10
CA VAL A 251 17.78 -17.37 21.46
C VAL A 251 18.49 -18.31 22.46
N GLN A 252 18.64 -17.93 23.73
CA GLN A 252 19.25 -18.82 24.75
C GLN A 252 18.24 -19.73 25.48
N SER A 253 16.92 -19.56 25.30
CA SER A 253 15.91 -20.17 26.20
C SER A 253 15.40 -21.56 25.79
N MET A 254 15.97 -22.21 24.76
CA MET A 254 15.49 -23.53 24.30
C MET A 254 16.37 -24.73 24.67
N PHE A 255 17.53 -24.54 25.32
CA PHE A 255 18.46 -25.65 25.58
C PHE A 255 18.95 -25.81 27.03
N SER A 256 18.38 -25.10 28.00
CA SER A 256 18.65 -25.36 29.42
C SER A 256 17.52 -26.20 30.01
N ARG A 257 17.73 -27.53 30.08
CA ARG A 257 16.94 -28.41 30.95
C ARG A 257 17.73 -28.69 32.21
N ASP A 258 17.18 -28.23 33.32
CA ASP A 258 17.60 -28.54 34.68
C ASP A 258 17.70 -30.05 34.92
N THR A 259 18.82 -30.49 35.50
CA THR A 259 18.86 -31.65 36.40
C THR A 259 19.84 -31.37 37.53
N ALA A 260 19.35 -30.69 38.56
CA ALA A 260 19.97 -30.69 39.88
C ALA A 260 18.91 -31.09 40.91
N SER A 261 18.97 -32.34 41.40
CA SER A 261 18.96 -32.63 42.83
C SER A 261 18.98 -34.13 43.15
N ARG A 262 19.66 -34.40 44.29
CA ARG A 262 19.74 -35.63 45.12
C ARG A 262 20.83 -36.63 44.72
N ALA A 263 21.97 -36.71 45.40
CA ALA A 263 22.29 -36.93 46.84
C ALA A 263 22.71 -38.39 47.11
N ASN A 264 23.82 -38.48 47.86
CA ASN A 264 24.38 -39.60 48.63
C ASN A 264 25.44 -40.53 48.03
N SER A 265 26.55 -40.57 48.77
CA SER A 265 27.32 -41.77 49.18
C SER A 265 28.67 -42.06 48.51
N PHE A 266 29.73 -41.71 49.25
CA PHE A 266 31.00 -42.43 49.51
C PHE A 266 31.40 -43.62 48.61
N SER A 267 32.60 -43.57 48.00
CA SER A 267 33.83 -44.23 48.51
C SER A 267 34.91 -44.48 47.42
N ARG A 268 36.12 -43.99 47.75
CA ARG A 268 37.48 -44.54 47.54
C ARG A 268 37.82 -45.56 46.41
N VAL A 269 38.84 -45.14 45.62
CA VAL A 269 40.19 -45.78 45.45
C VAL A 269 40.40 -46.98 44.48
N ARG A 270 41.37 -46.75 43.54
CA ARG A 270 42.38 -47.63 42.91
C ARG A 270 42.08 -48.52 41.67
N LYS A 271 42.89 -48.24 40.62
CA LYS A 271 43.98 -49.11 40.04
C LYS A 271 43.73 -49.80 38.67
N TRP A 272 44.60 -49.40 37.71
CA TRP A 272 45.28 -50.10 36.58
C TRP A 272 44.45 -50.90 35.54
N VAL A 273 44.51 -50.54 34.25
CA VAL A 273 45.45 -50.95 33.16
C VAL A 273 45.24 -52.39 32.66
N SER A 274 44.80 -52.52 31.40
CA SER A 274 45.38 -53.33 30.30
C SER A 274 44.34 -53.90 29.33
N ASP A 275 44.74 -53.88 28.05
CA ASP A 275 44.13 -54.45 26.85
C ASP A 275 43.71 -55.93 26.99
N ASN A 276 42.74 -56.40 26.20
CA ASN A 276 43.01 -57.17 24.97
C ASN A 276 41.74 -57.70 24.28
N ALA A 277 41.90 -57.99 22.99
CA ALA A 277 40.94 -58.46 22.00
C ALA A 277 40.41 -59.90 22.15
N SER A 278 39.25 -60.17 21.52
CA SER A 278 38.84 -61.36 20.70
C SER A 278 37.30 -61.46 20.69
N SER A 279 36.61 -61.32 19.56
CA SER A 279 36.33 -62.30 18.49
C SER A 279 35.35 -63.40 18.89
N GLY A 280 34.19 -63.42 18.22
CA GLY A 280 33.12 -64.41 18.30
C GLY A 280 31.89 -63.92 17.56
#